data_AF-A0A8T6RP22-F1
#
_entry.id   AF-A0A8T6RP22-F1
#
_cell.length_a   1.000
_cell.length_b   1.000
_cell.length_c   1.000
_cell.angle_alpha   90.00
_cell.angle_beta   90.00
_cell.angle_gamma   90.00
#
_symmetry.space_group_name_H-M   'P 1'
#
loop_
_entity.id
_entity.type
_entity.pdbx_description
1 polymer ?
#
loop_
_entity_poly.entity_id
_entity_poly.type
_entity_poly.pdbx_seq_one_letter_code
_entity_poly.pdbx_strand_id
1 'polypeptide(L)'
;MEDEIQKKNDEIVKLKKIIEELKEDNENLRNLADGKEDLTKDVEDQFIEKSKKYEEATAQIEKMENEKKQLMVDYQRLEKKMKGQEEDFLKDKKGIEAKFQKQTEMIKEKDKEILELKANIEKLEGTIKDFQPVLTEAETYRKKLEDSKTEMTSKEGILKHAEEEVQGLRFMLQQHKENYEREINSLKAIHAKEIEDLKEKYSKQIDNIKKASEIPSYYLKYVNKTFSRAFQKPEGIYMLLDERNGKWILDLTKESNNIEKRTAERQARAIITAGWNEGGKRLGVKYDLEIKE
;
A
#
# COMPACT_ATOMS: atom_id res chain seq x y z
N MET A 1 25.46 143.86 -144.00
CA MET A 1 26.53 142.86 -143.78
C MET A 1 26.80 142.69 -142.28
N GLU A 2 26.83 143.76 -141.49
CA GLU A 2 26.93 143.69 -140.01
C GLU A 2 25.70 143.07 -139.32
N ASP A 3 24.46 143.40 -139.73
CA ASP A 3 23.24 142.84 -139.10
C ASP A 3 23.09 141.31 -139.25
N GLU A 4 23.56 140.75 -140.36
CA GLU A 4 23.53 139.31 -140.63
C GLU A 4 24.57 138.54 -139.80
N ILE A 5 25.73 139.19 -139.56
CA ILE A 5 26.78 138.66 -138.66
C ILE A 5 26.29 138.72 -137.22
N GLN A 6 25.61 139.79 -136.82
CA GLN A 6 25.04 139.92 -135.48
C GLN A 6 23.96 138.87 -135.22
N LYS A 7 23.06 138.62 -136.19
CA LYS A 7 22.02 137.60 -136.08
C LYS A 7 22.59 136.17 -135.99
N LYS A 8 23.64 135.87 -136.76
CA LYS A 8 24.36 134.59 -136.65
C LYS A 8 25.12 134.46 -135.34
N ASN A 9 25.69 135.55 -134.82
CA ASN A 9 26.32 135.56 -133.50
C ASN A 9 25.30 135.33 -132.38
N ASP A 10 24.11 135.92 -132.46
CA ASP A 10 23.02 135.69 -131.51
C ASP A 10 22.50 134.25 -131.58
N GLU A 11 22.42 133.64 -132.77
CA GLU A 11 22.13 132.21 -132.96
C GLU A 11 23.23 131.32 -132.38
N ILE A 12 24.52 131.66 -132.57
CA ILE A 12 25.64 130.92 -131.97
C ILE A 12 25.59 131.00 -130.44
N VAL A 13 25.25 132.16 -129.87
CA VAL A 13 25.08 132.31 -128.42
C VAL A 13 23.92 131.46 -127.92
N LYS A 14 22.78 131.44 -128.63
CA LYS A 14 21.64 130.56 -128.31
C LYS A 14 22.00 129.07 -128.42
N LEU A 15 22.69 128.67 -129.48
CA LEU A 15 23.12 127.29 -129.69
C LEU A 15 24.13 126.86 -128.62
N LYS A 16 25.06 127.74 -128.22
CA LYS A 16 25.96 127.47 -127.09
C LYS A 16 25.21 127.26 -125.78
N LYS A 17 24.18 128.06 -125.52
CA LYS A 17 23.33 127.90 -124.34
C LYS A 17 22.59 126.57 -124.36
N ILE A 18 21.99 126.19 -125.49
CA ILE A 18 21.30 124.89 -125.68
C ILE A 18 22.27 123.73 -125.52
N ILE A 19 23.49 123.82 -126.06
CA ILE A 19 24.51 122.77 -125.90
C ILE A 19 24.89 122.60 -124.42
N GLU A 20 24.99 123.69 -123.67
CA GLU A 20 25.32 123.61 -122.25
C GLU A 20 24.16 123.00 -121.45
N GLU A 21 22.92 123.40 -121.72
CA GLU A 21 21.71 122.78 -121.15
C GLU A 21 21.63 121.27 -121.48
N LEU A 22 21.96 120.87 -122.72
CA LEU A 22 21.98 119.45 -123.13
C LEU A 22 23.11 118.65 -122.47
N LYS A 23 24.25 119.27 -122.16
CA LYS A 23 25.31 118.59 -121.38
C LYS A 23 24.86 118.37 -119.95
N GLU A 24 24.25 119.38 -119.34
CA GLU A 24 23.70 119.30 -117.99
C GLU A 24 22.61 118.21 -117.90
N ASP A 25 21.68 118.19 -118.86
CA ASP A 25 20.65 117.14 -118.95
C ASP A 25 21.27 115.74 -119.15
N ASN A 26 22.32 115.61 -119.97
CA ASN A 26 22.97 114.32 -120.21
C ASN A 26 23.76 113.85 -118.98
N GLU A 27 24.38 114.77 -118.24
CA GLU A 27 25.03 114.49 -116.96
C GLU A 27 23.99 114.06 -115.91
N ASN A 28 22.85 114.75 -115.84
CA ASN A 28 21.71 114.36 -114.99
C ASN A 28 21.16 112.97 -115.38
N LEU A 29 21.02 112.67 -116.67
CA LEU A 29 20.58 111.36 -117.16
C LEU A 29 21.58 110.24 -116.83
N ARG A 30 22.89 110.51 -116.90
CA ARG A 30 23.92 109.55 -116.46
C ARG A 30 23.83 109.28 -114.96
N ASN A 31 23.75 110.34 -114.15
CA ASN A 31 23.60 110.20 -112.70
C ASN A 31 22.32 109.43 -112.32
N LEU A 32 21.21 109.66 -113.05
CA LEU A 32 19.97 108.89 -112.88
C LEU A 32 20.12 107.42 -113.31
N ALA A 33 20.85 107.14 -114.38
CA ALA A 33 21.10 105.78 -114.85
C ALA A 33 21.97 105.00 -113.86
N ASP A 34 23.05 105.61 -113.36
CA ASP A 34 23.94 105.02 -112.36
C ASP A 34 23.19 104.77 -111.05
N GLY A 35 22.44 105.76 -110.57
CA GLY A 35 21.61 105.62 -109.35
C GLY A 35 20.53 104.54 -109.50
N LYS A 36 19.97 104.34 -110.70
CA LYS A 36 19.04 103.23 -110.97
C LYS A 36 19.76 101.88 -110.94
N GLU A 37 20.97 101.78 -111.49
CA GLU A 37 21.76 100.55 -111.47
C GLU A 37 22.11 100.15 -110.03
N ASP A 38 22.55 101.09 -109.20
CA ASP A 38 22.86 100.85 -107.79
C ASP A 38 21.61 100.42 -107.00
N LEU A 39 20.48 101.11 -107.18
CA LEU A 39 19.20 100.69 -106.58
C LEU A 39 18.76 99.29 -107.04
N THR A 40 19.06 98.92 -108.28
CA THR A 40 18.73 97.58 -108.80
C THR A 40 19.56 96.51 -108.11
N LYS A 41 20.88 96.73 -107.96
CA LYS A 41 21.77 95.82 -107.23
C LYS A 41 21.39 95.69 -105.76
N ASP A 42 21.09 96.80 -105.09
CA ASP A 42 20.64 96.79 -103.69
C ASP A 42 19.36 95.97 -103.49
N VAL A 43 18.41 96.06 -104.44
CA VAL A 43 17.17 95.26 -104.40
C VAL A 43 17.45 93.79 -104.67
N GLU A 44 18.33 93.46 -105.62
CA GLU A 44 18.76 92.09 -105.90
C GLU A 44 19.46 91.44 -104.70
N ASP A 45 20.39 92.15 -104.07
CA ASP A 45 21.09 91.69 -102.87
C ASP A 45 20.13 91.47 -101.70
N GLN A 46 19.19 92.40 -101.48
CA GLN A 46 18.13 92.21 -100.48
C GLN A 46 17.24 91.02 -100.78
N PHE A 47 16.95 90.74 -102.06
CA PHE A 47 16.16 89.59 -102.46
C PHE A 47 16.91 88.28 -102.21
N ILE A 48 18.20 88.23 -102.54
CA ILE A 48 19.06 87.07 -102.29
C ILE A 48 19.17 86.80 -100.78
N GLU A 49 19.43 87.84 -99.98
CA GLU A 49 19.56 87.70 -98.52
C GLU A 49 18.25 87.19 -97.89
N LYS A 50 17.10 87.74 -98.30
CA LYS A 50 15.79 87.28 -97.82
C LYS A 50 15.49 85.85 -98.25
N SER A 51 15.84 85.48 -99.49
CA SER A 51 15.66 84.11 -100.00
C SER A 51 16.46 83.11 -99.17
N LYS A 52 17.73 83.43 -98.87
CA LYS A 52 18.57 82.60 -98.01
C LYS A 52 18.01 82.46 -96.60
N LYS A 53 17.56 83.56 -95.98
CA LYS A 53 16.90 83.52 -94.65
C LYS A 53 15.63 82.67 -94.66
N TYR A 54 14.85 82.71 -95.75
CA TYR A 54 13.65 81.91 -95.91
C TYR A 54 13.98 80.41 -96.02
N GLU A 55 15.01 80.05 -96.78
CA GLU A 55 15.50 78.67 -96.88
C GLU A 55 16.00 78.15 -95.52
N GLU A 56 16.81 78.95 -94.80
CA GLU A 56 17.30 78.62 -93.47
C GLU A 56 16.15 78.40 -92.47
N ALA A 57 15.15 79.29 -92.49
CA ALA A 57 13.95 79.16 -91.65
C ALA A 57 13.15 77.89 -91.98
N THR A 58 13.01 77.56 -93.27
CA THR A 58 12.29 76.37 -93.74
C THR A 58 12.98 75.09 -93.26
N ALA A 59 14.30 75.01 -93.39
CA ALA A 59 15.08 73.87 -92.90
C ALA A 59 14.99 73.73 -91.37
N GLN A 60 14.98 74.85 -90.64
CA GLN A 60 14.82 74.84 -89.19
C GLN A 60 13.43 74.34 -88.77
N ILE A 61 12.37 74.74 -89.47
CA ILE A 61 11.01 74.25 -89.25
C ILE A 61 10.95 72.74 -89.46
N GLU A 62 11.49 72.24 -90.57
CA GLU A 62 11.50 70.80 -90.86
C GLU A 62 12.23 69.99 -89.77
N LYS A 63 13.37 70.50 -89.28
CA LYS A 63 14.10 69.90 -88.16
C LYS A 63 13.25 69.84 -86.89
N MET A 64 12.60 70.96 -86.52
CA MET A 64 11.75 71.03 -85.34
C MET A 64 10.52 70.12 -85.45
N GLU A 65 9.93 69.98 -86.65
CA GLU A 65 8.80 69.07 -86.88
C GLU A 65 9.21 67.61 -86.69
N ASN A 66 10.40 67.24 -87.15
CA ASN A 66 10.93 65.88 -86.96
C ASN A 66 11.26 65.61 -85.49
N GLU A 67 11.87 66.56 -84.78
CA GLU A 67 12.10 66.47 -83.33
C GLU A 67 10.78 66.33 -82.55
N LYS A 68 9.76 67.10 -82.92
CA LYS A 68 8.42 67.02 -82.32
C LYS A 68 7.79 65.64 -82.54
N LYS A 69 7.89 65.07 -83.74
CA LYS A 69 7.39 63.72 -84.04
C LYS A 69 8.10 62.67 -83.18
N GLN A 70 9.41 62.76 -83.05
CA GLN A 70 10.20 61.84 -82.23
C GLN A 70 9.82 61.91 -80.75
N LEU A 71 9.72 63.13 -80.20
CA LEU A 71 9.27 63.34 -78.81
C LEU A 71 7.87 62.77 -78.54
N MET A 72 6.97 62.86 -79.52
CA MET A 72 5.63 62.30 -79.38
C MET A 72 5.65 60.76 -79.27
N VAL A 73 6.49 60.10 -80.07
CA VAL A 73 6.69 58.64 -80.01
C VAL A 73 7.31 58.23 -78.67
N ASP A 74 8.31 58.98 -78.20
CA ASP A 74 8.98 58.68 -76.94
C ASP A 74 8.04 58.90 -75.73
N TYR A 75 7.20 59.94 -75.77
CA TYR A 75 6.16 60.17 -74.78
C TYR A 75 5.19 58.99 -74.69
N GLN A 76 4.66 58.52 -75.82
CA GLN A 76 3.74 57.36 -75.84
C GLN A 76 4.40 56.08 -75.30
N ARG A 77 5.69 55.88 -75.63
CA ARG A 77 6.46 54.73 -75.13
C ARG A 77 6.65 54.81 -73.61
N LEU A 78 6.96 56.00 -73.07
CA LEU A 78 7.10 56.23 -71.64
C LEU A 78 5.77 56.04 -70.91
N GLU A 79 4.67 56.59 -71.44
CA GLU A 79 3.34 56.44 -70.86
C GLU A 79 2.94 54.96 -70.75
N LYS A 80 3.19 54.17 -71.79
CA LYS A 80 2.91 52.73 -71.77
C LYS A 80 3.74 51.97 -70.74
N LYS A 81 5.04 52.32 -70.62
CA LYS A 81 5.91 51.72 -69.60
C LYS A 81 5.44 52.05 -68.18
N MET A 82 5.09 53.31 -67.92
CA MET A 82 4.60 53.76 -66.62
C MET A 82 3.30 53.05 -66.24
N LYS A 83 2.34 52.94 -67.15
CA LYS A 83 1.08 52.21 -66.90
C LYS A 83 1.33 50.73 -66.58
N GLY A 84 2.21 50.07 -67.34
CA GLY A 84 2.57 48.67 -67.06
C GLY A 84 3.22 48.49 -65.69
N GLN A 85 4.14 49.38 -65.31
CA GLN A 85 4.76 49.37 -63.98
C GLN A 85 3.74 49.61 -62.87
N GLU A 86 2.81 50.54 -63.06
CA GLU A 86 1.76 50.83 -62.08
C GLU A 86 0.83 49.62 -61.88
N GLU A 87 0.46 48.92 -62.95
CA GLU A 87 -0.33 47.68 -62.89
C GLU A 87 0.41 46.57 -62.15
N ASP A 88 1.70 46.37 -62.43
CA ASP A 88 2.54 45.39 -61.74
C ASP A 88 2.66 45.71 -60.24
N PHE A 89 2.94 46.98 -59.89
CA PHE A 89 2.99 47.41 -58.48
C PHE A 89 1.65 47.21 -57.77
N LEU A 90 0.53 47.49 -58.45
CA LEU A 90 -0.81 47.30 -57.87
C LEU A 90 -1.09 45.82 -57.62
N LYS A 91 -0.66 44.93 -58.53
CA LYS A 91 -0.78 43.49 -58.39
C LYS A 91 0.05 42.97 -57.22
N ASP A 92 1.30 43.42 -57.11
CA ASP A 92 2.20 43.06 -56.01
C ASP A 92 1.66 43.55 -54.67
N LYS A 93 1.17 44.80 -54.61
CA LYS A 93 0.53 45.37 -53.42
C LYS A 93 -0.64 44.50 -52.95
N LYS A 94 -1.58 44.15 -53.85
CA LYS A 94 -2.71 43.27 -53.52
C LYS A 94 -2.25 41.90 -53.04
N GLY A 95 -1.20 41.34 -53.65
CA GLY A 95 -0.61 40.07 -53.23
C GLY A 95 0.00 40.12 -51.83
N ILE A 96 0.67 41.22 -51.49
CA ILE A 96 1.24 41.46 -50.15
C ILE A 96 0.12 41.64 -49.12
N GLU A 97 -0.91 42.45 -49.42
CA GLU A 97 -2.06 42.67 -48.54
C GLU A 97 -2.78 41.35 -48.22
N ALA A 98 -3.00 40.50 -49.22
CA ALA A 98 -3.61 39.18 -49.02
C ALA A 98 -2.76 38.27 -48.13
N LYS A 99 -1.42 38.25 -48.33
CA LYS A 99 -0.50 37.50 -47.47
C LYS A 99 -0.54 38.00 -46.02
N PHE A 100 -0.58 39.32 -45.82
CA PHE A 100 -0.63 39.94 -44.49
C PHE A 100 -1.95 39.62 -43.77
N GLN A 101 -3.08 39.66 -44.47
CA GLN A 101 -4.38 39.26 -43.93
C GLN A 101 -4.37 37.79 -43.48
N LYS A 102 -3.88 36.89 -44.34
CA LYS A 102 -3.77 35.45 -44.00
C LYS A 102 -2.88 35.22 -42.77
N GLN A 103 -1.74 35.90 -42.69
CA GLN A 103 -0.86 35.79 -41.51
C GLN A 103 -1.53 36.33 -40.25
N THR A 104 -2.28 37.42 -40.36
CA THR A 104 -3.04 37.99 -39.23
C THR A 104 -4.09 37.01 -38.71
N GLU A 105 -4.79 36.30 -39.59
CA GLU A 105 -5.75 35.26 -39.21
C GLU A 105 -5.08 34.07 -38.52
N MET A 106 -3.94 33.60 -39.04
CA MET A 106 -3.16 32.53 -38.41
C MET A 106 -2.67 32.91 -37.01
N ILE A 107 -2.24 34.16 -36.81
CA ILE A 107 -1.84 34.65 -35.48
C ILE A 107 -3.02 34.60 -34.51
N LYS A 108 -4.21 35.06 -34.93
CA LYS A 108 -5.42 35.01 -34.09
C LYS A 108 -5.82 33.59 -33.71
N GLU A 109 -5.65 32.62 -34.61
CA GLU A 109 -5.90 31.21 -34.33
C GLU A 109 -4.89 30.65 -33.31
N LYS A 110 -3.60 30.96 -33.50
CA LYS A 110 -2.56 30.57 -32.54
C LYS A 110 -2.74 31.20 -31.16
N ASP A 111 -3.19 32.44 -31.09
CA ASP A 111 -3.52 33.09 -29.81
C ASP A 111 -4.66 32.37 -29.07
N LYS A 112 -5.67 31.87 -29.80
CA LYS A 112 -6.75 31.05 -29.21
C LYS A 112 -6.21 29.74 -28.66
N GLU A 113 -5.38 29.01 -29.43
CA GLU A 113 -4.74 27.77 -28.97
C GLU A 113 -3.92 28.01 -27.69
N ILE A 114 -3.18 29.11 -27.62
CA ILE A 114 -2.40 29.47 -26.42
C ILE A 114 -3.31 29.69 -25.21
N LEU A 115 -4.45 30.36 -25.37
CA LEU A 115 -5.40 30.57 -24.28
C LEU A 115 -6.01 29.26 -23.77
N GLU A 116 -6.36 28.35 -24.67
CA GLU A 116 -6.86 27.02 -24.31
C GLU A 116 -5.81 26.20 -23.56
N LEU A 117 -4.56 26.22 -24.02
CA LEU A 117 -3.45 25.55 -23.33
C LEU A 117 -3.21 26.12 -21.94
N LYS A 118 -3.27 27.45 -21.76
CA LYS A 118 -3.15 28.09 -20.44
C LYS A 118 -4.26 27.63 -19.49
N ALA A 119 -5.51 27.63 -19.96
CA ALA A 119 -6.63 27.16 -19.16
C ALA A 119 -6.51 25.68 -18.75
N ASN A 120 -5.94 24.83 -19.63
CA ASN A 120 -5.68 23.44 -19.30
C ASN A 120 -4.56 23.27 -18.27
N ILE A 121 -3.50 24.07 -18.35
CA ILE A 121 -2.42 24.09 -17.35
C ILE A 121 -2.99 24.46 -15.97
N GLU A 122 -3.79 25.53 -15.88
CA GLU A 122 -4.39 25.95 -14.62
C GLU A 122 -5.26 24.85 -13.98
N LYS A 123 -6.04 24.11 -14.80
CA LYS A 123 -6.83 22.96 -14.32
C LYS A 123 -5.96 21.83 -13.79
N LEU A 124 -4.86 21.51 -14.48
CA LEU A 124 -3.92 20.48 -14.05
C LEU A 124 -3.19 20.87 -12.77
N GLU A 125 -2.77 22.13 -12.64
CA GLU A 125 -2.17 22.66 -11.42
C GLU A 125 -3.14 22.57 -10.23
N GLY A 126 -4.42 22.92 -10.44
CA GLY A 126 -5.46 22.72 -9.44
C GLY A 126 -5.61 21.26 -9.03
N THR A 127 -5.65 20.35 -10.00
CA THR A 127 -5.74 18.90 -9.75
C THR A 127 -4.54 18.38 -8.96
N ILE A 128 -3.32 18.81 -9.29
CA ILE A 128 -2.10 18.44 -8.56
C ILE A 128 -2.16 18.93 -7.11
N LYS A 129 -2.64 20.15 -6.89
CA LYS A 129 -2.82 20.71 -5.56
C LYS A 129 -3.83 19.93 -4.72
N ASP A 130 -4.89 19.43 -5.36
CA ASP A 130 -5.90 18.59 -4.69
C ASP A 130 -5.36 17.19 -4.35
N PHE A 131 -4.40 16.65 -5.11
CA PHE A 131 -3.76 15.36 -4.81
C PHE A 131 -2.71 15.42 -3.69
N GLN A 132 -2.07 16.58 -3.45
CA GLN A 132 -1.09 16.74 -2.38
C GLN A 132 -1.60 16.32 -0.99
N PRO A 133 -2.76 16.79 -0.50
CA PRO A 133 -3.25 16.37 0.82
C PRO A 133 -3.54 14.87 0.88
N VAL A 134 -4.10 14.29 -0.18
CA VAL A 134 -4.37 12.84 -0.27
C VAL A 134 -3.08 12.03 -0.13
N LEU A 135 -1.99 12.46 -0.78
CA LEU A 135 -0.69 11.81 -0.65
C LEU A 135 -0.16 11.89 0.79
N THR A 136 -0.25 13.07 1.42
CA THR A 136 0.19 13.22 2.81
C THR A 136 -0.63 12.36 3.77
N GLU A 137 -1.95 12.28 3.57
CA GLU A 137 -2.82 11.42 4.36
C GLU A 137 -2.47 9.94 4.19
N ALA A 138 -2.25 9.48 2.96
CA ALA A 138 -1.80 8.11 2.68
C ALA A 138 -0.46 7.78 3.36
N GLU A 139 0.49 8.72 3.38
CA GLU A 139 1.76 8.55 4.10
C GLU A 139 1.56 8.43 5.62
N THR A 140 0.64 9.22 6.20
CA THR A 140 0.31 9.08 7.63
C THR A 140 -0.32 7.73 7.96
N TYR A 141 -1.22 7.23 7.11
CA TYR A 141 -1.81 5.89 7.27
C TYR A 141 -0.76 4.79 7.14
N ARG A 142 0.15 4.91 6.17
CA ARG A 142 1.27 3.96 6.01
C ARG A 142 2.12 3.90 7.28
N LYS A 143 2.44 5.05 7.87
CA LYS A 143 3.22 5.12 9.11
C LYS A 143 2.49 4.45 10.27
N LYS A 144 1.20 4.75 10.47
CA LYS A 144 0.37 4.12 11.52
C LYS A 144 0.32 2.59 11.37
N LEU A 145 0.23 2.10 10.13
CA LEU A 145 0.22 0.66 9.85
C LEU A 145 1.57 0.01 10.23
N GLU A 146 2.68 0.67 9.89
CA GLU A 146 4.01 0.18 10.26
C GLU A 146 4.20 0.15 11.78
N ASP A 147 3.80 1.21 12.48
CA ASP A 147 3.84 1.28 13.95
C ASP A 147 3.02 0.13 14.55
N SER A 148 1.80 -0.10 14.07
CA SER A 148 0.93 -1.20 14.54
C SER A 148 1.54 -2.57 14.29
N LYS A 149 2.20 -2.77 13.14
CA LYS A 149 2.91 -4.00 12.81
C LYS A 149 4.06 -4.26 13.79
N THR A 150 4.85 -3.24 14.12
CA THR A 150 5.93 -3.39 15.11
C THR A 150 5.39 -3.74 16.49
N GLU A 151 4.29 -3.11 16.93
CA GLU A 151 3.63 -3.44 18.20
C GLU A 151 3.14 -4.89 18.22
N MET A 152 2.54 -5.36 17.12
CA MET A 152 2.08 -6.73 16.98
C MET A 152 3.23 -7.74 17.11
N THR A 153 4.34 -7.51 16.40
CA THR A 153 5.52 -8.40 16.50
C THR A 153 6.10 -8.45 17.91
N SER A 154 6.06 -7.33 18.65
CA SER A 154 6.47 -7.31 20.06
C SER A 154 5.54 -8.15 20.93
N LYS A 155 4.22 -7.99 20.76
CA LYS A 155 3.21 -8.79 21.49
C LYS A 155 3.30 -10.29 21.18
N GLU A 156 3.57 -10.66 19.94
CA GLU A 156 3.82 -12.06 19.55
C GLU A 156 5.02 -12.64 20.30
N GLY A 157 6.10 -11.87 20.44
CA GLY A 157 7.27 -12.27 21.23
C GLY A 157 6.93 -12.52 22.71
N ILE A 158 6.16 -11.61 23.31
CA ILE A 158 5.68 -11.77 24.71
C ILE A 158 4.79 -13.01 24.85
N LEU A 159 3.86 -13.22 23.90
CA LEU A 159 2.96 -14.35 23.91
C LEU A 159 3.74 -15.67 23.86
N LYS A 160 4.72 -15.78 22.96
CA LYS A 160 5.57 -16.97 22.85
C LYS A 160 6.33 -17.27 24.14
N HIS A 161 6.87 -16.23 24.79
CA HIS A 161 7.55 -16.40 26.07
C HIS A 161 6.59 -16.89 27.17
N ALA A 162 5.38 -16.32 27.24
CA ALA A 162 4.36 -16.77 28.18
C ALA A 162 3.91 -18.22 27.91
N GLU A 163 3.80 -18.62 26.64
CA GLU A 163 3.51 -20.01 26.27
C GLU A 163 4.59 -20.98 26.73
N GLU A 164 5.87 -20.63 26.56
CA GLU A 164 7.02 -21.39 27.05
C GLU A 164 6.99 -21.53 28.58
N GLU A 165 6.70 -20.44 29.31
CA GLU A 165 6.58 -20.45 30.76
C GLU A 165 5.44 -21.36 31.25
N VAL A 166 4.26 -21.27 30.63
CA VAL A 166 3.11 -22.13 30.93
C VAL A 166 3.43 -23.60 30.67
N GLN A 167 4.13 -23.92 29.57
CA GLN A 167 4.58 -25.29 29.30
C GLN A 167 5.55 -25.79 30.38
N GLY A 168 6.51 -24.96 30.78
CA GLY A 168 7.45 -25.28 31.87
C GLY A 168 6.73 -25.55 33.20
N LEU A 169 5.77 -24.71 33.58
CA LEU A 169 4.95 -24.90 34.79
C LEU A 169 4.10 -26.18 34.71
N ARG A 170 3.52 -26.50 33.55
CA ARG A 170 2.78 -27.76 33.35
C ARG A 170 3.68 -28.98 33.54
N PHE A 171 4.90 -28.94 33.02
CA PHE A 171 5.87 -30.02 33.19
C PHE A 171 6.26 -30.21 34.67
N MET A 172 6.56 -29.11 35.36
CA MET A 172 6.85 -29.11 36.81
C MET A 172 5.69 -29.69 37.61
N LEU A 173 4.45 -29.28 37.32
CA LEU A 173 3.25 -29.79 37.98
C LEU A 173 3.09 -31.31 37.78
N GLN A 174 3.33 -31.79 36.56
CA GLN A 174 3.27 -33.22 36.25
C GLN A 174 4.33 -34.01 37.03
N GLN A 175 5.57 -33.52 37.09
CA GLN A 175 6.64 -34.12 37.89
C GLN A 175 6.30 -34.17 39.39
N HIS A 176 5.75 -33.09 39.94
CA HIS A 176 5.30 -33.06 41.32
C HIS A 176 4.17 -34.07 41.58
N LYS A 177 3.19 -34.14 40.68
CA LYS A 177 2.09 -35.11 40.78
C LYS A 177 2.62 -36.55 40.81
N GLU A 178 3.53 -36.90 39.90
CA GLU A 178 4.14 -38.23 39.85
C GLU A 178 4.98 -38.54 41.10
N ASN A 179 5.70 -37.56 41.64
CA ASN A 179 6.46 -37.70 42.89
C ASN A 179 5.52 -37.97 44.07
N TYR A 180 4.42 -37.21 44.20
CA TYR A 180 3.43 -37.44 45.25
C TYR A 180 2.72 -38.79 45.11
N GLU A 181 2.39 -39.21 43.89
CA GLU A 181 1.82 -40.54 43.64
C GLU A 181 2.79 -41.66 44.06
N ARG A 182 4.08 -41.52 43.74
CA ARG A 182 5.13 -42.46 44.19
C ARG A 182 5.23 -42.50 45.71
N GLU A 183 5.25 -41.35 46.36
CA GLU A 183 5.34 -41.25 47.82
C GLU A 183 4.12 -41.86 48.52
N ILE A 184 2.91 -41.55 48.04
CA ILE A 184 1.66 -42.14 48.54
C ILE A 184 1.69 -43.67 48.41
N ASN A 185 2.13 -44.19 47.26
CA ASN A 185 2.21 -45.63 47.03
C ASN A 185 3.27 -46.31 47.93
N SER A 186 4.41 -45.65 48.14
CA SER A 186 5.44 -46.11 49.09
C SER A 186 4.89 -46.19 50.52
N LEU A 187 4.24 -45.12 51.00
CA LEU A 187 3.63 -45.09 52.33
C LEU A 187 2.55 -46.15 52.49
N LYS A 188 1.69 -46.35 51.48
CA LYS A 188 0.70 -47.43 51.47
C LYS A 188 1.36 -48.80 51.60
N ALA A 189 2.45 -49.06 50.89
CA ALA A 189 3.17 -50.33 50.96
C ALA A 189 3.83 -50.55 52.34
N ILE A 190 4.43 -49.50 52.92
CA ILE A 190 4.99 -49.53 54.28
C ILE A 190 3.89 -49.87 55.29
N HIS A 191 2.77 -49.13 55.28
CA HIS A 191 1.66 -49.38 56.19
C HIS A 191 1.02 -50.76 55.99
N ALA A 192 0.91 -51.24 54.75
CA ALA A 192 0.41 -52.59 54.48
C ALA A 192 1.30 -53.65 55.13
N LYS A 193 2.62 -53.49 55.03
CA LYS A 193 3.60 -54.39 55.67
C LYS A 193 3.52 -54.32 57.20
N GLU A 194 3.43 -53.13 57.78
CA GLU A 194 3.27 -52.96 59.23
C GLU A 194 2.00 -53.65 59.76
N ILE A 195 0.89 -53.55 59.02
CA ILE A 195 -0.35 -54.25 59.34
C ILE A 195 -0.16 -55.77 59.29
N GLU A 196 0.54 -56.28 58.28
CA GLU A 196 0.87 -57.71 58.14
C GLU A 196 1.72 -58.20 59.32
N ASP A 197 2.79 -57.48 59.65
CA ASP A 197 3.72 -57.78 60.76
C ASP A 197 2.97 -57.80 62.11
N LEU A 198 2.07 -56.83 62.33
CA LEU A 198 1.22 -56.78 63.52
C LEU A 198 0.25 -57.97 63.58
N LYS A 199 -0.42 -58.31 62.47
CA LYS A 199 -1.29 -59.48 62.40
C LYS A 199 -0.55 -60.77 62.76
N GLU A 200 0.65 -60.96 62.21
CA GLU A 200 1.47 -62.14 62.50
C GLU A 200 1.86 -62.21 63.99
N LYS A 201 2.29 -61.07 64.56
CA LYS A 201 2.64 -60.97 65.98
C LYS A 201 1.48 -61.34 66.89
N TYR A 202 0.28 -60.80 66.65
CA TYR A 202 -0.89 -61.09 67.48
C TYR A 202 -1.45 -62.50 67.26
N SER A 203 -1.36 -63.04 66.05
CA SER A 203 -1.75 -64.45 65.77
C SER A 203 -0.94 -65.42 66.63
N LYS A 204 0.39 -65.23 66.69
CA LYS A 204 1.28 -66.06 67.53
C LYS A 204 0.93 -65.97 69.02
N GLN A 205 0.50 -64.80 69.51
CA GLN A 205 0.06 -64.63 70.90
C GLN A 205 -1.23 -65.39 71.19
N ILE A 206 -2.21 -65.38 70.26
CA ILE A 206 -3.47 -66.10 70.41
C ILE A 206 -3.23 -67.61 70.47
N ASP A 207 -2.35 -68.15 69.62
CA ASP A 207 -2.04 -69.59 69.59
C ASP A 207 -1.36 -70.07 70.88
N ASN A 208 -0.54 -69.22 71.50
CA ASN A 208 0.09 -69.52 72.79
C ASN A 208 -0.91 -69.57 73.94
N ILE A 209 -1.94 -68.71 73.93
CA ILE A 209 -2.99 -68.71 74.96
C ILE A 209 -3.85 -69.98 74.87
N LYS A 210 -4.18 -70.45 73.66
CA LYS A 210 -5.00 -71.66 73.47
C LYS A 210 -4.36 -72.91 74.04
N LYS A 211 -3.04 -73.08 73.90
CA LYS A 211 -2.30 -74.26 74.40
C LYS A 211 -2.21 -74.35 75.93
N ALA A 212 -2.47 -73.26 76.67
CA ALA A 212 -2.32 -73.24 78.13
C ALA A 212 -3.57 -73.67 78.92
N SER A 213 -4.68 -74.07 78.27
CA SER A 213 -6.01 -74.13 78.91
C SER A 213 -6.67 -75.52 79.08
N GLU A 214 -5.99 -76.65 78.81
CA GLU A 214 -6.55 -78.00 79.03
C GLU A 214 -6.36 -78.49 80.48
N ILE A 215 -7.45 -78.77 81.22
CA ILE A 215 -7.46 -79.34 82.59
C ILE A 215 -8.20 -80.70 82.58
N PRO A 216 -7.68 -81.76 83.23
CA PRO A 216 -8.30 -83.11 83.23
C PRO A 216 -9.48 -83.25 84.22
N SER A 217 -10.59 -83.83 83.76
CA SER A 217 -11.77 -84.18 84.57
C SER A 217 -11.69 -85.61 85.15
N TYR A 218 -11.93 -85.78 86.47
CA TYR A 218 -11.92 -87.10 87.13
C TYR A 218 -13.33 -87.69 87.23
N TYR A 219 -13.53 -88.89 86.67
CA TYR A 219 -14.78 -89.63 86.77
C TYR A 219 -14.65 -90.84 87.71
N LEU A 220 -15.69 -91.15 88.48
CA LEU A 220 -15.81 -92.33 89.34
C LEU A 220 -17.09 -93.10 88.99
N LYS A 221 -17.03 -94.40 88.69
CA LYS A 221 -18.20 -95.24 88.40
C LYS A 221 -18.60 -96.06 89.63
N TYR A 222 -19.90 -96.15 89.91
CA TYR A 222 -20.44 -97.01 90.95
C TYR A 222 -20.59 -98.46 90.47
N VAL A 223 -19.92 -99.40 91.13
CA VAL A 223 -19.92 -100.84 90.82
C VAL A 223 -19.80 -101.64 92.12
N ASN A 224 -20.56 -102.73 92.28
CA ASN A 224 -20.46 -103.66 93.42
C ASN A 224 -20.52 -102.99 94.81
N LYS A 225 -21.44 -102.03 94.98
CA LYS A 225 -21.65 -101.26 96.21
C LYS A 225 -20.51 -100.29 96.59
N THR A 226 -19.56 -100.00 95.70
CA THR A 226 -18.48 -99.02 95.90
C THR A 226 -18.26 -98.16 94.63
N PHE A 227 -17.46 -97.09 94.72
CA PHE A 227 -17.02 -96.33 93.53
C PHE A 227 -15.61 -96.74 93.10
N SER A 228 -15.32 -96.61 91.81
CA SER A 228 -14.02 -96.90 91.19
C SER A 228 -13.69 -95.87 90.11
N ARG A 229 -12.40 -95.58 89.87
CA ARG A 229 -11.98 -94.58 88.88
C ARG A 229 -12.39 -94.97 87.45
N ALA A 230 -12.87 -93.99 86.69
CA ALA A 230 -13.06 -94.05 85.25
C ALA A 230 -12.26 -92.92 84.57
N PHE A 231 -11.59 -93.23 83.46
CA PHE A 231 -10.78 -92.26 82.71
C PHE A 231 -11.60 -91.42 81.72
N GLN A 232 -12.88 -91.76 81.55
CA GLN A 232 -13.83 -91.13 80.65
C GLN A 232 -15.21 -91.20 81.31
N LYS A 233 -16.17 -90.39 80.88
CA LYS A 233 -17.54 -90.38 81.42
C LYS A 233 -18.15 -91.80 81.32
N PRO A 234 -18.33 -92.50 82.45
CA PRO A 234 -18.78 -93.88 82.41
C PRO A 234 -20.30 -93.96 82.32
N GLU A 235 -20.80 -95.02 81.67
CA GLU A 235 -22.23 -95.35 81.75
C GLU A 235 -22.58 -95.98 83.10
N GLY A 236 -23.72 -95.61 83.69
CA GLY A 236 -24.17 -96.11 84.99
C GLY A 236 -24.41 -94.98 85.98
N ILE A 237 -24.52 -95.32 87.27
CA ILE A 237 -24.36 -94.33 88.33
C ILE A 237 -22.88 -93.93 88.40
N TYR A 238 -22.58 -92.64 88.34
CA TYR A 238 -21.20 -92.14 88.39
C TYR A 238 -21.07 -90.79 89.10
N MET A 239 -19.87 -90.44 89.53
CA MET A 239 -19.51 -89.13 90.06
C MET A 239 -18.45 -88.46 89.19
N LEU A 240 -18.57 -87.15 89.01
CA LEU A 240 -17.56 -86.30 88.37
C LEU A 240 -17.01 -85.31 89.41
N LEU A 241 -15.70 -85.18 89.49
CA LEU A 241 -15.05 -84.10 90.23
C LEU A 241 -14.96 -82.86 89.33
N ASP A 242 -15.70 -81.82 89.68
CA ASP A 242 -15.54 -80.49 89.09
C ASP A 242 -14.66 -79.63 90.01
N GLU A 243 -13.36 -79.60 89.72
CA GLU A 243 -12.38 -78.83 90.50
C GLU A 243 -12.61 -77.32 90.39
N ARG A 244 -13.23 -76.82 89.31
CA ARG A 244 -13.46 -75.37 89.12
C ARG A 244 -14.53 -74.86 90.08
N ASN A 245 -15.57 -75.67 90.27
CA ASN A 245 -16.71 -75.31 91.11
C ASN A 245 -16.64 -75.90 92.51
N GLY A 246 -15.64 -76.74 92.81
CA GLY A 246 -15.47 -77.33 94.13
C GLY A 246 -16.56 -78.36 94.46
N LYS A 247 -17.05 -79.11 93.47
CA LYS A 247 -18.20 -80.03 93.64
C LYS A 247 -17.93 -81.43 93.12
N TRP A 248 -18.59 -82.39 93.75
CA TRP A 248 -18.83 -83.71 93.19
C TRP A 248 -20.24 -83.73 92.58
N ILE A 249 -20.33 -84.12 91.32
CA ILE A 249 -21.60 -84.28 90.62
C ILE A 249 -21.90 -85.78 90.54
N LEU A 250 -22.82 -86.28 91.35
CA LEU A 250 -23.34 -87.65 91.32
C LEU A 250 -24.51 -87.72 90.34
N ASP A 251 -24.35 -88.50 89.27
CA ASP A 251 -25.38 -88.77 88.29
C ASP A 251 -26.06 -90.11 88.59
N LEU A 252 -27.34 -90.06 88.98
CA LEU A 252 -28.23 -91.18 89.28
C LEU A 252 -29.29 -91.41 88.20
N THR A 253 -29.21 -90.71 87.06
CA THR A 253 -30.27 -90.66 86.04
C THR A 253 -30.53 -92.00 85.32
N LYS A 254 -29.65 -93.00 85.45
CA LYS A 254 -29.83 -94.32 84.83
C LYS A 254 -30.83 -95.19 85.59
N GLU A 255 -31.62 -95.98 84.86
CA GLU A 255 -32.54 -97.02 85.38
C GLU A 255 -31.79 -98.00 86.29
N SER A 256 -31.87 -97.76 87.59
CA SER A 256 -31.28 -98.58 88.64
C SER A 256 -32.29 -98.64 89.79
N ASN A 257 -32.38 -99.78 90.46
CA ASN A 257 -33.38 -99.98 91.52
C ASN A 257 -33.14 -98.96 92.65
N ASN A 258 -34.22 -98.47 93.28
CA ASN A 258 -34.18 -97.48 94.37
C ASN A 258 -33.21 -97.86 95.51
N ILE A 259 -33.00 -99.16 95.73
CA ILE A 259 -32.04 -99.66 96.72
C ILE A 259 -30.58 -99.34 96.30
N GLU A 260 -30.25 -99.50 95.02
CA GLU A 260 -28.91 -99.21 94.48
C GLU A 260 -28.62 -97.71 94.47
N LYS A 261 -29.57 -96.88 94.02
CA LYS A 261 -29.42 -95.41 94.04
C LYS A 261 -29.14 -94.88 95.44
N ARG A 262 -29.91 -95.32 96.44
CA ARG A 262 -29.69 -94.96 97.85
C ARG A 262 -28.34 -95.45 98.38
N THR A 263 -27.91 -96.64 97.98
CA THR A 263 -26.61 -97.17 98.40
C THR A 263 -25.46 -96.39 97.75
N ALA A 264 -25.61 -95.99 96.47
CA ALA A 264 -24.63 -95.18 95.75
C ALA A 264 -24.52 -93.78 96.33
N GLU A 265 -25.64 -93.12 96.60
CA GLU A 265 -25.66 -91.81 97.25
C GLU A 265 -24.98 -91.86 98.63
N ARG A 266 -25.23 -92.91 99.42
CA ARG A 266 -24.57 -93.09 100.72
C ARG A 266 -23.05 -93.20 100.59
N GLN A 267 -22.57 -93.95 99.60
CA GLN A 267 -21.14 -94.06 99.30
C GLN A 267 -20.57 -92.74 98.77
N ALA A 268 -21.31 -92.01 97.95
CA ALA A 268 -20.91 -90.70 97.44
C ALA A 268 -20.74 -89.67 98.57
N ARG A 269 -21.68 -89.63 99.52
CA ARG A 269 -21.60 -88.78 100.73
C ARG A 269 -20.39 -89.16 101.61
N ALA A 270 -20.07 -90.45 101.68
CA ALA A 270 -18.86 -90.91 102.39
C ALA A 270 -17.58 -90.43 101.68
N ILE A 271 -17.53 -90.53 100.34
CA ILE A 271 -16.41 -90.03 99.52
C ILE A 271 -16.22 -88.53 99.66
N ILE A 272 -17.30 -87.77 99.76
CA ILE A 272 -17.22 -86.31 99.92
C ILE A 272 -16.68 -85.91 101.28
N THR A 273 -17.06 -86.67 102.31
CA THR A 273 -16.60 -86.42 103.67
C THR A 273 -15.14 -86.85 103.86
N ALA A 274 -14.77 -88.02 103.32
CA ALA A 274 -13.45 -88.60 103.50
C ALA A 274 -12.45 -88.23 102.39
N GLY A 275 -12.92 -87.78 101.22
CA GLY A 275 -12.17 -87.71 99.98
C GLY A 275 -12.06 -89.06 99.26
N TRP A 276 -12.00 -89.02 97.93
CA TRP A 276 -11.62 -90.18 97.13
C TRP A 276 -10.10 -90.36 97.20
N ASN A 277 -9.64 -91.53 97.66
CA ASN A 277 -8.20 -91.79 97.73
C ASN A 277 -7.70 -92.29 96.37
N GLU A 278 -6.82 -91.52 95.76
CA GLU A 278 -6.14 -91.87 94.52
C GLU A 278 -4.64 -91.66 94.69
N GLY A 279 -3.86 -92.74 94.67
CA GLY A 279 -2.40 -92.67 94.77
C GLY A 279 -1.87 -91.97 96.02
N GLY A 280 -2.59 -92.04 97.15
CA GLY A 280 -2.19 -91.42 98.42
C GLY A 280 -2.67 -89.98 98.62
N LYS A 281 -3.36 -89.38 97.64
CA LYS A 281 -4.03 -88.08 97.77
C LYS A 281 -5.53 -88.28 97.90
N ARG A 282 -6.15 -87.54 98.82
CA ARG A 282 -7.60 -87.47 98.98
C ARG A 282 -8.15 -86.34 98.12
N LEU A 283 -8.83 -86.69 97.03
CA LEU A 283 -9.44 -85.75 96.10
C LEU A 283 -10.86 -85.37 96.54
N GLY A 284 -11.21 -84.10 96.35
CA GLY A 284 -12.57 -83.58 96.56
C GLY A 284 -13.11 -83.75 97.99
N VAL A 285 -12.26 -83.65 99.01
CA VAL A 285 -12.67 -83.63 100.42
C VAL A 285 -13.43 -82.32 100.70
N LYS A 286 -14.59 -82.39 101.38
CA LYS A 286 -15.47 -81.24 101.69
C LYS A 286 -16.05 -80.52 100.46
N TYR A 287 -16.03 -81.12 99.28
CA TYR A 287 -16.68 -80.57 98.10
C TYR A 287 -18.18 -80.82 98.18
N ASP A 288 -19.00 -79.91 97.66
CA ASP A 288 -20.46 -80.11 97.72
C ASP A 288 -20.88 -81.30 96.85
N LEU A 289 -21.88 -82.05 97.30
CA LEU A 289 -22.54 -83.08 96.48
C LEU A 289 -23.70 -82.46 95.71
N GLU A 290 -23.57 -82.39 94.40
CA GLU A 290 -24.71 -82.17 93.52
C GLU A 290 -25.22 -83.54 93.05
N ILE A 291 -26.47 -83.86 93.36
CA ILE A 291 -27.11 -85.09 92.90
C ILE A 291 -27.98 -84.73 91.70
N LYS A 292 -27.71 -85.39 90.56
CA LYS A 292 -28.57 -85.37 89.38
C LYS A 292 -29.38 -86.65 89.38
N GLU A 293 -30.67 -86.54 89.67
CA GLU A 293 -31.63 -87.66 89.61
C GLU A 293 -32.32 -87.78 88.26
#